data_AF-A0A951UK37-F1
#
_entry.id   AF-A0A951UK37-F1
#
_cell.length_a   1.000
_cell.length_b   1.000
_cell.length_c   1.000
_cell.angle_alpha   90.00
_cell.angle_beta   90.00
_cell.angle_gamma   90.00
#
_symmetry.space_group_name_H-M   'P 1'
#
loop_
_entity.id
_entity.type
_entity.pdbx_description
1 polymer ?
#
loop_
_entity_poly.entity_id
_entity_poly.type
_entity_poly.pdbx_seq_one_letter_code
_entity_poly.pdbx_strand_id
1 'polypeptide(L)' 'MNGENQWNPGIYAAAKQALLNGGANQWLADTAANIVASDDPHQPNLGRTESDQQIIQMSLPYLLHVADNYQDQ' A
#
# COMPACT_ATOMS: atom_id res chain seq x y z
N MET A 1 24.19 -4.59 12.13
CA MET A 1 23.03 -5.47 11.89
C MET A 1 22.35 -4.95 10.65
N ASN A 2 22.49 -5.63 9.52
CA ASN A 2 21.88 -5.21 8.27
C ASN A 2 20.43 -5.68 8.31
N GLY A 3 19.51 -4.80 8.71
CA GLY A 3 18.09 -5.11 8.81
C GLY A 3 17.53 -5.32 7.42
N GLU A 4 17.40 -6.58 7.02
CA GLU A 4 16.68 -6.94 5.80
C GLU A 4 15.21 -6.59 6.01
N ASN A 5 14.72 -5.56 5.32
CA ASN A 5 13.29 -5.41 5.09
C ASN A 5 12.84 -6.61 4.27
N GLN A 6 12.34 -7.64 4.95
CA GLN A 6 11.78 -8.79 4.28
C GLN A 6 10.41 -8.44 3.72
N TRP A 7 10.25 -8.68 2.43
CA TRP A 7 8.97 -8.56 1.76
C TRP A 7 7.90 -9.40 2.49
N ASN A 8 6.80 -8.78 2.88
CA ASN A 8 5.74 -9.42 3.65
C ASN A 8 4.53 -9.80 2.77
N PRO A 9 4.28 -11.10 2.50
CA PRO A 9 3.17 -11.54 1.65
C PRO A 9 1.79 -11.16 2.18
N GLY A 10 1.62 -11.11 3.50
CA GLY A 10 0.35 -10.75 4.13
C GLY A 10 0.03 -9.27 3.91
N ILE A 11 1.03 -8.40 4.07
CA ILE A 11 0.90 -6.95 3.81
C ILE A 11 0.62 -6.71 2.33
N TYR A 12 1.33 -7.41 1.44
CA TYR A 12 1.09 -7.32 0.00
C TYR A 12 -0.36 -7.71 -0.35
N ALA A 13 -0.84 -8.87 0.11
CA ALA A 13 -2.18 -9.34 -0.21
C ALA A 13 -3.26 -8.39 0.34
N ALA A 14 -3.11 -7.92 1.58
CA ALA A 14 -4.05 -7.00 2.21
C ALA A 14 -4.09 -5.64 1.50
N ALA A 15 -2.92 -5.05 1.22
CA ALA A 15 -2.83 -3.75 0.53
C ALA A 15 -3.40 -3.83 -0.88
N LYS A 16 -3.06 -4.88 -1.64
CA LYS A 16 -3.59 -5.11 -2.99
C LYS A 16 -5.10 -5.25 -2.98
N GLN A 17 -5.65 -6.07 -2.08
CA GLN A 17 -7.09 -6.26 -1.99
C GLN A 17 -7.81 -4.97 -1.61
N ALA A 18 -7.28 -4.19 -0.67
CA ALA A 18 -7.85 -2.91 -0.27
C ALA A 18 -7.91 -1.92 -1.44
N LEU A 19 -6.82 -1.82 -2.22
CA LEU A 19 -6.75 -0.96 -3.40
C LEU A 19 -7.73 -1.39 -4.49
N LEU A 20 -7.83 -2.70 -4.77
CA LEU A 20 -8.79 -3.22 -5.75
C LEU A 20 -10.24 -2.99 -5.32
N ASN A 21 -10.55 -3.20 -4.04
CA ASN A 21 -11.87 -2.91 -3.48
C ASN A 21 -12.23 -1.42 -3.58
N GLY A 22 -11.23 -0.55 -3.49
CA GLY A 22 -11.35 0.88 -3.71
C GLY A 22 -11.53 1.31 -5.17
N GLY A 23 -11.41 0.38 -6.13
CA GLY A 23 -11.52 0.66 -7.56
C GLY A 23 -10.19 1.03 -8.24
N ALA A 24 -9.04 0.82 -7.59
CA ALA A 24 -7.76 0.98 -8.26
C ALA A 24 -7.62 -0.05 -9.39
N ASN A 25 -6.91 0.32 -10.45
CA ASN A 25 -6.56 -0.65 -11.48
C ASN A 25 -5.49 -1.64 -10.96
N GLN A 26 -5.38 -2.79 -11.63
CA GLN A 26 -4.48 -3.87 -11.24
C GLN A 26 -3.02 -3.44 -11.10
N TRP A 27 -2.53 -2.59 -12.02
CA TRP A 27 -1.14 -2.15 -12.01
C TRP A 27 -0.81 -1.29 -10.79
N LEU A 28 -1.68 -0.33 -10.48
CA LEU A 28 -1.51 0.54 -9.32
C LEU A 28 -1.61 -0.24 -8.00
N ALA A 29 -2.59 -1.15 -7.91
CA ALA A 29 -2.79 -1.99 -6.74
C ALA A 29 -1.60 -2.90 -6.46
N ASP A 30 -1.05 -3.53 -7.51
CA ASP A 30 0.10 -4.41 -7.40
C ASP A 30 1.37 -3.67 -7.00
N THR A 31 1.63 -2.54 -7.68
CA THR A 31 2.87 -1.78 -7.47
C THR A 31 2.89 -1.13 -6.10
N ALA A 32 1.79 -0.49 -5.67
CA ALA A 32 1.69 0.09 -4.34
C ALA A 32 1.78 -0.98 -3.25
N ALA A 33 1.09 -2.12 -3.40
CA ALA A 33 1.17 -3.22 -2.45
C ALA A 33 2.59 -3.77 -2.32
N ASN A 34 3.33 -3.87 -3.43
CA ASN A 34 4.71 -4.34 -3.41
C ASN A 34 5.66 -3.36 -2.70
N ILE A 35 5.45 -2.06 -2.88
CA ILE A 35 6.19 -1.02 -2.15
C ILE A 35 5.95 -1.20 -0.64
N VAL A 36 4.69 -1.18 -0.20
CA VAL A 36 4.34 -1.28 1.23
C VAL A 36 4.83 -2.59 1.85
N ALA A 37 4.71 -3.71 1.12
CA ALA A 37 5.14 -5.01 1.60
C ALA A 37 6.67 -5.13 1.77
N SER A 38 7.44 -4.34 1.02
CA SER A 38 8.91 -4.32 1.09
C SER A 38 9.45 -3.24 2.03
N ASP A 39 8.56 -2.46 2.66
CA ASP A 39 8.96 -1.23 3.30
C ASP A 39 9.23 -1.37 4.81
N ASP A 40 10.10 -0.50 5.33
CA ASP A 40 10.36 -0.41 6.76
C ASP A 40 9.25 0.38 7.46
N PRO A 41 8.44 -0.25 8.33
CA PRO A 41 7.37 0.45 9.04
C PRO A 41 7.87 1.47 10.06
N HIS A 42 9.17 1.46 10.40
CA HIS A 42 9.78 2.39 11.35
C HIS A 42 10.32 3.67 10.70
N GLN A 43 10.36 3.73 9.38
CA GLN A 43 10.79 4.94 8.68
C GLN A 43 9.58 5.81 8.31
N PRO A 44 9.74 7.15 8.32
CA PRO A 44 8.68 8.04 7.92
C PRO A 44 8.41 7.90 6.41
N ASN A 45 7.13 7.93 6.06
CA ASN A 45 6.60 7.78 4.70
C ASN A 45 6.86 6.39 4.08
N LEU A 46 5.89 5.94 3.28
CA LEU A 46 6.01 4.71 2.52
C LEU A 46 6.72 4.97 1.18
N GLY A 47 7.66 4.10 0.83
CA GLY A 47 8.50 4.20 -0.37
C GLY A 47 9.88 4.81 -0.10
N ARG A 48 10.93 4.20 -0.67
CA ARG A 48 12.34 4.61 -0.47
C ARG A 48 12.89 5.48 -1.58
N THR A 49 12.13 5.63 -2.66
CA THR A 49 12.42 6.54 -3.76
C THR A 49 11.27 7.54 -3.95
N GLU A 50 11.55 8.66 -4.62
CA GLU A 50 10.51 9.62 -5.00
C GLU A 50 9.43 8.96 -5.86
N SER A 51 9.81 8.04 -6.75
CA SER A 51 8.85 7.30 -7.58
C SER A 51 7.95 6.39 -6.75
N ASP A 52 8.49 5.71 -5.74
CA ASP A 52 7.68 4.87 -4.85
C ASP A 52 6.68 5.73 -4.08
N GLN A 53 7.14 6.86 -3.55
CA GLN A 53 6.31 7.80 -2.81
C GLN A 53 5.19 8.39 -3.69
N GLN A 54 5.47 8.68 -4.96
CA GLN A 54 4.44 9.09 -5.92
C GLN A 54 3.39 7.99 -6.14
N ILE A 55 3.80 6.73 -6.28
CA ILE A 55 2.88 5.59 -6.43
C ILE A 55 2.01 5.43 -5.19
N ILE A 56 2.58 5.55 -3.99
CA ILE A 56 1.82 5.54 -2.75
C ILE A 56 0.80 6.67 -2.73
N GLN A 57 1.21 7.91 -3.03
CA GLN A 57 0.30 9.06 -3.08
C GLN A 57 -0.84 8.87 -4.09
N MET A 58 -0.56 8.32 -5.28
CA MET A 58 -1.56 7.99 -6.27
C MET A 58 -2.55 6.90 -5.80
N SER A 59 -2.11 6.01 -4.91
CA SER A 59 -2.92 4.91 -4.39
C SER A 59 -3.84 5.32 -3.23
N LEU A 60 -3.50 6.36 -2.46
CA LEU A 60 -4.24 6.79 -1.26
C LEU A 60 -5.76 7.03 -1.49
N PRO A 61 -6.21 7.67 -2.59
CA PRO A 61 -7.64 7.90 -2.82
C PRO A 61 -8.48 6.62 -2.88
N TYR A 62 -7.88 5.52 -3.32
CA TYR A 62 -8.55 4.22 -3.42
C TYR A 62 -8.63 3.50 -2.07
N LEU A 63 -7.75 3.82 -1.11
CA LEU A 63 -7.83 3.29 0.25
C LEU A 63 -8.89 4.00 1.09
N LEU A 64 -9.16 5.28 0.80
CA LEU A 64 -10.10 6.11 1.55
C LEU A 64 -11.58 5.68 1.38
N HIS A 65 -11.96 5.09 0.24
CA HIS A 65 -13.31 4.56 0.02
C HIS A 65 -13.67 3.37 0.92
N VAL A 66 -12.69 2.73 1.55
CA VAL A 66 -12.95 1.63 2.49
C VAL A 66 -13.36 2.17 3.87
N ALA A 67 -12.94 3.36 4.27
CA ALA A 67 -13.21 3.91 5.60
C ALA A 67 -14.67 4.40 5.77
N ASP A 68 -15.27 4.94 4.71
CA ASP A 68 -16.65 5.47 4.77
C ASP A 68 -17.73 4.36 4.77
N ASN A 69 -17.39 3.16 4.32
CA ASN A 69 -18.33 2.03 4.23
C ASN A 69 -18.49 1.22 5.54
N TYR A 70 -17.85 1.63 6.65
CA TYR A 70 -17.98 0.99 7.96
C TYR A 70 -18.76 1.81 9.00
N GLN A 71 -19.52 2.83 8.60
CA GLN A 71 -20.34 3.61 9.54
C GLN A 71 -21.76 3.06 9.78
N ASP A 72 -22.21 2.00 9.09
CA ASP A 72 -23.58 1.47 9.24
C ASP A 72 -23.64 -0.06 9.43
N GLN A 73 -23.05 -0.59 10.53
CA GLN A 73 -23.40 -1.93 11.06
C GLN A 73 -23.65 -1.89 12.56
#